data_AF-A0A957CBT6-F1
#
_entry.id   AF-A0A957CBT6-F1
#
_cell.length_a   1.000
_cell.length_b   1.000
_cell.length_c   1.000
_cell.angle_alpha   90.00
_cell.angle_beta   90.00
_cell.angle_gamma   90.00
#
_symmetry.space_group_name_H-M   'P 1'
#
loop_
_entity.id
_entity.type
_entity.pdbx_description
1 polymer ?
#
loop_
_entity_poly.entity_id
_entity_poly.type
_entity_poly.pdbx_seq_one_letter_code
_entity_poly.pdbx_strand_id
1 'polypeptide(L)'
;IYRTLTQLAEENLVTMTVEAQDERPDRKVYAITPAGQAALTAWLKSDQAVPTLRDPLLVQLFFGQELPRADLLRVVAAQLAAHQAQLAVFGQIPIPPAESRPEDRWLALQHLTLDFGVALEQAYVSWLEKCQQVITNLPDVDEAPNFRERFL
;
A
#
# COMPACT_ATOMS: atom_id res chain seq x y z
N ILE A 1 -2.07 -1.21 16.42
CA ILE A 1 -3.49 -0.94 16.74
C ILE A 1 -3.68 -0.64 18.23
N TYR A 2 -3.24 -1.49 19.17
CA TYR A 2 -3.46 -1.28 20.62
C TYR A 2 -3.02 0.08 21.18
N ARG A 3 -1.83 0.58 20.83
CA ARG A 3 -1.36 1.91 21.26
C ARG A 3 -2.31 3.03 20.84
N THR A 4 -2.75 3.00 19.58
CA THR A 4 -3.69 3.99 19.04
C THR A 4 -5.04 3.90 19.74
N LEU A 5 -5.54 2.68 20.02
CA LEU A 5 -6.80 2.51 20.77
C LEU A 5 -6.71 3.05 22.21
N THR A 6 -5.56 2.89 22.86
CA THR A 6 -5.32 3.51 24.18
C THR A 6 -5.34 5.03 24.09
N GLN A 7 -4.64 5.62 23.11
CA GLN A 7 -4.62 7.07 22.90
C GLN A 7 -6.03 7.62 22.62
N LEU A 8 -6.79 6.98 21.73
CA LEU A 8 -8.18 7.40 21.45
C LEU A 8 -9.07 7.32 22.69
N ALA A 9 -8.82 6.38 23.62
CA ALA A 9 -9.54 6.28 24.87
C ALA A 9 -9.14 7.38 25.86
N GLU A 10 -7.83 7.69 25.97
CA GLU A 10 -7.30 8.81 26.76
C GLU A 10 -7.86 10.17 26.27
N GLU A 11 -8.04 10.32 24.96
CA GLU A 11 -8.65 11.50 24.32
C GLU A 11 -10.19 11.52 24.39
N ASN A 12 -10.83 10.53 25.03
CA ASN A 12 -12.28 10.37 25.11
C ASN A 12 -12.99 10.25 23.74
N LEU A 13 -12.27 9.82 22.70
CA LEU A 13 -12.82 9.58 21.36
C LEU A 13 -13.44 8.17 21.26
N VAL A 14 -13.01 7.24 22.11
CA VAL A 14 -13.63 5.93 22.29
C VAL A 14 -13.77 5.61 23.78
N THR A 15 -14.72 4.75 24.11
CA THR A 15 -14.77 4.07 25.42
C THR A 15 -14.16 2.68 25.29
N MET A 16 -13.69 2.13 26.41
CA MET A 16 -13.20 0.75 26.48
C MET A 16 -13.85 0.05 27.66
N THR A 17 -14.49 -1.09 27.38
CA THR A 17 -15.03 -2.00 28.38
C THR A 17 -14.30 -3.33 28.31
N VAL A 18 -14.25 -4.04 29.44
CA VAL A 18 -13.70 -5.39 29.50
C VAL A 18 -14.86 -6.37 29.64
N GLU A 19 -14.99 -7.27 28.68
CA GLU A 19 -15.96 -8.36 28.70
C GLU A 19 -15.26 -9.63 29.16
N ALA A 20 -15.68 -10.17 30.30
CA ALA A 20 -15.19 -11.42 30.82
C ALA A 20 -15.58 -12.58 29.89
N GLN A 21 -14.67 -13.52 29.68
CA GLN A 21 -14.93 -14.72 28.88
C GLN A 21 -14.60 -15.97 29.70
N ASP A 22 -15.51 -16.96 29.71
CA ASP A 22 -15.40 -18.12 30.61
C ASP A 22 -14.19 -19.03 30.29
N GLU A 23 -13.82 -19.16 29.01
CA GLU A 23 -12.76 -20.08 28.55
C GLU A 23 -11.60 -19.37 27.83
N ARG A 24 -11.58 -18.03 27.82
CA ARG A 24 -10.61 -17.22 27.07
C ARG A 24 -10.21 -15.97 27.88
N PRO A 25 -9.07 -15.34 27.57
CA PRO A 25 -8.72 -14.06 28.18
C PRO A 25 -9.81 -13.01 27.92
N ASP A 26 -10.07 -12.16 28.92
CA ASP A 26 -11.04 -11.08 28.81
C ASP A 26 -10.82 -10.23 27.56
N ARG A 27 -11.92 -9.88 26.90
CA ARG A 27 -11.90 -9.08 25.68
C ARG A 27 -12.08 -7.61 26.00
N LYS A 28 -11.19 -6.77 25.48
CA LYS A 28 -11.43 -5.32 25.42
C LYS A 28 -12.35 -4.98 24.26
N VAL A 29 -13.50 -4.38 24.55
CA VAL A 29 -14.46 -3.89 23.56
C VAL A 29 -14.39 -2.36 23.54
N TYR A 30 -14.26 -1.80 22.35
CA TYR A 30 -14.18 -0.36 22.15
C TYR A 30 -15.43 0.13 21.44
N ALA A 31 -15.99 1.25 21.91
CA ALA A 31 -17.13 1.89 21.28
C ALA A 31 -16.84 3.39 21.06
N ILE A 32 -17.16 3.90 19.87
CA ILE A 32 -16.96 5.31 19.52
C ILE A 32 -17.85 6.21 20.38
N THR A 33 -17.31 7.33 20.86
CA THR A 33 -18.07 8.33 21.62
C THR A 33 -18.67 9.38 20.67
N PRO A 34 -19.60 10.23 21.14
CA PRO A 34 -20.03 11.40 20.36
C PRO A 34 -18.87 12.32 19.94
N ALA A 35 -17.87 12.49 20.81
CA ALA A 35 -16.66 13.24 20.49
C ALA A 35 -15.83 12.54 19.39
N GLY A 36 -15.67 11.21 19.47
CA GLY A 36 -15.03 10.41 18.43
C GLY A 36 -15.75 10.49 17.09
N GLN A 37 -17.08 10.47 17.09
CA GLN A 37 -17.87 10.61 15.88
C GLN A 37 -17.70 12.00 15.24
N ALA A 38 -17.67 13.05 16.07
CA ALA A 38 -17.40 14.40 15.61
C ALA A 38 -15.99 14.54 15.03
N ALA A 39 -14.97 13.95 15.68
CA ALA A 39 -13.60 13.93 15.19
C ALA A 39 -13.47 13.17 13.86
N LEU A 40 -14.11 12.01 13.73
CA LEU A 40 -14.16 11.25 12.48
C LEU A 40 -14.83 12.06 11.37
N THR A 41 -15.97 12.69 11.64
CA THR A 41 -16.66 13.53 10.65
C THR A 41 -15.84 14.75 10.25
N ALA A 42 -15.10 15.37 11.18
CA ALA A 42 -14.18 16.46 10.85
C ALA A 42 -13.05 15.97 9.94
N TRP A 43 -12.45 14.82 10.26
CA TRP A 43 -11.39 14.23 9.43
C TRP A 43 -11.87 13.85 8.03
N LEU A 44 -13.06 13.27 7.88
CA LEU A 44 -13.66 12.94 6.58
C LEU A 44 -13.90 14.16 5.67
N LYS A 45 -13.92 15.37 6.25
CA LYS A 45 -14.09 16.63 5.52
C LYS A 45 -12.77 17.37 5.29
N SER A 46 -11.66 16.84 5.78
CA SER A 46 -10.36 17.50 5.69
C SER A 46 -9.67 17.21 4.36
N ASP A 47 -9.05 18.24 3.80
CA ASP A 47 -8.19 18.09 2.62
C ASP A 47 -6.98 17.22 2.96
N GLN A 48 -6.61 16.34 2.05
CA GLN A 48 -5.43 15.50 2.18
C GLN A 48 -4.31 16.05 1.29
N ALA A 49 -3.11 16.17 1.85
CA ALA A 49 -1.92 16.44 1.05
C ALA A 49 -1.63 15.27 0.10
N VAL A 50 -0.96 15.54 -1.01
CA VAL A 50 -0.46 14.48 -1.90
C VAL A 50 0.48 13.58 -1.10
N PRO A 51 0.25 12.25 -1.06
CA PRO A 51 1.13 11.34 -0.35
C PRO A 51 2.56 11.38 -0.90
N THR A 52 3.55 11.33 0.00
CA THR A 52 4.94 11.14 -0.42
C THR A 52 5.16 9.67 -0.76
N LEU A 53 5.53 9.37 -2.02
CA LEU A 53 5.93 8.03 -2.43
C LEU A 53 7.32 7.71 -1.83
N ARG A 54 7.39 6.63 -1.05
CA ARG A 54 8.65 6.10 -0.49
C ARG A 54 8.81 4.66 -0.92
N ASP A 55 9.64 4.46 -1.93
CA ASP A 55 9.80 3.17 -2.58
C ASP A 55 11.29 2.77 -2.62
N PRO A 56 11.68 1.72 -1.87
CA PRO A 56 13.05 1.24 -1.84
C PRO A 56 13.56 0.76 -3.21
N LEU A 57 12.70 0.23 -4.08
CA LEU A 57 13.11 -0.26 -5.40
C LEU A 57 13.60 0.90 -6.27
N LEU A 58 12.96 2.07 -6.19
CA LEU A 58 13.41 3.26 -6.93
C LEU A 58 14.85 3.65 -6.55
N VAL A 59 15.18 3.54 -5.27
CA VAL A 59 16.55 3.79 -4.77
C VAL A 59 17.52 2.71 -5.27
N GLN A 60 17.11 1.44 -5.23
CA GLN A 60 17.91 0.32 -5.75
C GLN A 60 18.20 0.47 -7.25
N LEU A 61 17.21 0.85 -8.05
CA LEU A 61 17.37 1.09 -9.48
C LEU A 61 18.28 2.30 -9.75
N PHE A 62 18.13 3.37 -8.96
CA PHE A 62 18.95 4.57 -9.10
C PHE A 62 20.46 4.29 -8.89
N PHE A 63 20.80 3.47 -7.89
CA PHE A 63 22.18 3.07 -7.59
C PHE A 63 22.58 1.74 -8.24
N GLY A 64 21.75 1.19 -9.12
CA GLY A 64 21.91 -0.15 -9.68
C GLY A 64 23.07 -0.32 -10.65
N GLN A 65 23.72 0.77 -11.08
CA GLN A 65 24.85 0.76 -12.03
C GLN A 65 26.02 -0.12 -11.56
N GLU A 66 26.20 -0.27 -10.25
CA GLU A 66 27.30 -1.06 -9.66
C GLU A 66 26.97 -2.56 -9.55
N LEU A 67 25.79 -2.99 -10.01
CA LEU A 67 25.34 -4.38 -9.92
C LEU A 67 25.40 -5.07 -11.29
N PRO A 68 25.74 -6.37 -11.32
CA PRO A 68 25.57 -7.18 -12.52
C PRO A 68 24.13 -7.10 -13.03
N ARG A 69 23.96 -7.11 -14.35
CA ARG A 69 22.63 -7.07 -14.99
C ARG A 69 21.71 -8.19 -14.45
N ALA A 70 22.26 -9.37 -14.19
CA ALA A 70 21.52 -10.51 -13.64
C ALA A 70 20.90 -10.21 -12.27
N ASP A 71 21.60 -9.46 -11.41
CA ASP A 71 21.09 -9.09 -10.09
C ASP A 71 19.95 -8.06 -10.18
N LEU A 72 20.08 -7.08 -11.07
CA LEU A 72 19.01 -6.12 -11.35
C LEU A 72 17.74 -6.82 -11.86
N LEU A 73 17.90 -7.75 -12.81
CA LEU A 73 16.78 -8.56 -13.33
C LEU A 73 16.13 -9.40 -12.23
N ARG A 74 16.92 -10.01 -11.34
CA ARG A 74 16.41 -10.79 -10.21
C ARG A 74 15.58 -9.93 -9.25
N VAL A 75 16.05 -8.73 -8.93
CA VAL A 75 15.33 -7.79 -8.04
C VAL A 75 14.00 -7.36 -8.68
N VAL A 76 14.01 -6.94 -9.95
CA VAL A 76 12.79 -6.53 -10.66
C VAL A 76 11.80 -7.68 -10.82
N ALA A 77 12.27 -8.89 -11.15
CA ALA A 77 11.42 -10.06 -11.29
C ALA A 77 10.73 -10.45 -9.97
N ALA A 78 11.44 -10.35 -8.84
CA ALA A 78 10.85 -10.60 -7.52
C ALA A 78 9.74 -9.60 -7.18
N GLN A 79 9.94 -8.32 -7.51
CA GLN A 79 8.92 -7.28 -7.33
C GLN A 79 7.73 -7.51 -8.26
N LEU A 80 7.98 -7.89 -9.52
CA LEU A 80 6.92 -8.17 -10.50
C LEU A 80 6.01 -9.29 -10.01
N ALA A 81 6.60 -10.39 -9.53
CA ALA A 81 5.84 -11.50 -8.96
C ALA A 81 5.01 -11.08 -7.73
N ALA A 82 5.56 -10.24 -6.86
CA ALA A 82 4.86 -9.74 -5.67
C ALA A 82 3.64 -8.86 -6.04
N HIS A 83 3.82 -7.91 -6.96
CA HIS A 83 2.75 -7.03 -7.43
C HIS A 83 1.67 -7.80 -8.22
N GLN A 84 2.06 -8.78 -9.04
CA GLN A 84 1.09 -9.68 -9.70
C GLN A 84 0.28 -10.50 -8.69
N ALA A 85 0.91 -11.00 -7.63
CA ALA A 85 0.21 -11.71 -6.56
C ALA A 85 -0.75 -10.78 -5.81
N GLN A 86 -0.35 -9.54 -5.53
CA GLN A 86 -1.20 -8.55 -4.88
C GLN A 86 -2.40 -8.16 -5.75
N LEU A 87 -2.18 -7.98 -7.06
CA LEU A 87 -3.27 -7.74 -8.02
C LEU A 87 -4.26 -8.91 -8.05
N ALA A 88 -3.78 -10.16 -7.98
CA ALA A 88 -4.62 -11.34 -7.90
C ALA A 88 -5.45 -11.36 -6.61
N VAL A 89 -4.89 -10.94 -5.47
CA VAL A 89 -5.63 -10.78 -4.20
C VAL A 89 -6.75 -9.77 -4.34
N PHE A 90 -6.50 -8.61 -4.97
CA PHE A 90 -7.55 -7.62 -5.22
C PHE A 90 -8.67 -8.15 -6.13
N GLY A 91 -8.33 -8.92 -7.16
CA GLY A 91 -9.32 -9.57 -8.03
C GLY A 91 -10.21 -10.60 -7.32
N GLN A 92 -9.84 -11.08 -6.13
CA GLN A 92 -10.63 -12.01 -5.32
C GLN A 92 -11.55 -11.31 -4.31
N ILE A 93 -11.42 -9.99 -4.13
CA ILE A 93 -12.25 -9.24 -3.19
C ILE A 93 -13.69 -9.16 -3.74
N PRO A 94 -14.71 -9.64 -3.01
CA PRO A 94 -16.07 -9.78 -3.52
C PRO A 94 -16.86 -8.46 -3.49
N ILE A 95 -16.29 -7.40 -4.06
CA ILE A 95 -16.92 -6.08 -4.21
C ILE A 95 -17.26 -5.89 -5.69
N PRO A 96 -18.54 -5.97 -6.09
CA PRO A 96 -18.94 -5.80 -7.47
C PRO A 96 -18.72 -4.36 -7.97
N PRO A 97 -18.71 -4.13 -9.30
CA PRO A 97 -18.65 -2.79 -9.88
C PRO A 97 -19.71 -1.86 -9.32
N ALA A 98 -19.37 -0.59 -9.15
CA ALA A 98 -20.29 0.41 -8.59
C ALA A 98 -21.58 0.55 -9.42
N GLU A 99 -21.47 0.37 -10.74
CA GLU A 99 -22.57 0.43 -11.70
C GLU A 99 -23.57 -0.72 -11.54
N SER A 100 -23.20 -1.80 -10.84
CA SER A 100 -24.08 -2.94 -10.63
C SER A 100 -25.25 -2.65 -9.69
N ARG A 101 -25.11 -1.67 -8.80
CA ARG A 101 -26.13 -1.22 -7.83
C ARG A 101 -25.97 0.28 -7.58
N PRO A 102 -26.38 1.14 -8.54
CA PRO A 102 -26.12 2.58 -8.49
C PRO A 102 -26.75 3.30 -7.28
N GLU A 103 -27.76 2.71 -6.65
CA GLU A 103 -28.39 3.19 -5.42
C GLU A 103 -27.61 2.87 -4.13
N ASP A 104 -26.72 1.88 -4.17
CA ASP A 104 -25.93 1.45 -3.01
C ASP A 104 -24.65 2.29 -2.89
N ARG A 105 -24.80 3.45 -2.24
CA ARG A 105 -23.69 4.38 -1.99
C ARG A 105 -22.53 3.75 -1.23
N TRP A 106 -22.82 2.85 -0.28
CA TRP A 106 -21.78 2.20 0.52
C TRP A 106 -20.92 1.30 -0.37
N LEU A 107 -21.57 0.46 -1.18
CA LEU A 107 -20.89 -0.37 -2.16
C LEU A 107 -20.08 0.46 -3.16
N ALA A 108 -20.66 1.53 -3.71
CA ALA A 108 -19.96 2.38 -4.68
C ALA A 108 -18.67 2.97 -4.10
N LEU A 109 -18.72 3.48 -2.86
CA LEU A 109 -17.54 4.01 -2.19
C LEU A 109 -16.50 2.92 -1.89
N GLN A 110 -16.92 1.72 -1.48
CA GLN A 110 -16.01 0.59 -1.31
C GLN A 110 -15.36 0.17 -2.64
N HIS A 111 -16.14 0.11 -3.71
CA HIS A 111 -15.64 -0.23 -5.03
C HIS A 111 -14.57 0.74 -5.50
N LEU A 112 -14.75 2.06 -5.31
CA LEU A 112 -13.73 3.06 -5.66
C LEU A 112 -12.41 2.86 -4.90
N THR A 113 -12.46 2.38 -3.64
CA THR A 113 -11.22 2.07 -2.90
C THR A 113 -10.50 0.84 -3.45
N LEU A 114 -11.25 -0.18 -3.88
CA LEU A 114 -10.70 -1.38 -4.51
C LEU A 114 -10.13 -1.06 -5.89
N ASP A 115 -10.87 -0.30 -6.69
CA ASP A 115 -10.50 0.14 -8.03
C ASP A 115 -9.17 0.91 -8.01
N PHE A 116 -9.01 1.84 -7.06
CA PHE A 116 -7.73 2.53 -6.87
C PHE A 116 -6.56 1.56 -6.58
N GLY A 117 -6.77 0.56 -5.72
CA GLY A 117 -5.77 -0.47 -5.44
C GLY A 117 -5.40 -1.28 -6.69
N VAL A 118 -6.40 -1.72 -7.44
CA VAL A 118 -6.22 -2.44 -8.72
C VAL A 118 -5.45 -1.60 -9.73
N ALA A 119 -5.85 -0.33 -9.92
CA ALA A 119 -5.21 0.58 -10.86
C ALA A 119 -3.74 0.83 -10.49
N LEU A 120 -3.43 0.99 -9.20
CA LEU A 120 -2.07 1.17 -8.72
C LEU A 120 -1.20 -0.06 -9.02
N GLU A 121 -1.68 -1.26 -8.69
CA GLU A 121 -0.95 -2.52 -8.93
C GLU A 121 -0.75 -2.78 -10.43
N GLN A 122 -1.76 -2.52 -11.27
CA GLN A 122 -1.63 -2.63 -12.72
C GLN A 122 -0.56 -1.68 -13.27
N ALA A 123 -0.59 -0.42 -12.85
CA ALA A 123 0.41 0.57 -13.26
C ALA A 123 1.83 0.15 -12.82
N TYR A 124 1.96 -0.40 -11.61
CA TYR A 124 3.23 -0.85 -11.07
C TYR A 124 3.77 -2.09 -11.82
N VAL A 125 2.91 -3.08 -12.10
CA VAL A 125 3.23 -4.25 -12.93
C VAL A 125 3.74 -3.82 -14.31
N SER A 126 2.99 -2.94 -15.01
CA SER A 126 3.41 -2.45 -16.33
C SER A 126 4.74 -1.69 -16.28
N TRP A 127 4.99 -0.94 -15.22
CA TRP A 127 6.27 -0.26 -15.02
C TRP A 127 7.43 -1.26 -14.77
N LEU A 128 7.22 -2.30 -13.99
CA LEU A 128 8.21 -3.35 -13.74
C LEU A 128 8.54 -4.15 -15.00
N GLU A 129 7.55 -4.46 -15.83
CA GLU A 129 7.75 -5.09 -17.15
C GLU A 129 8.63 -4.20 -18.04
N LYS A 130 8.38 -2.89 -18.05
CA LYS A 130 9.24 -1.92 -18.74
C LYS A 130 10.67 -1.90 -18.16
N CYS A 131 10.82 -1.91 -16.84
CA CYS A 131 12.14 -1.99 -16.19
C CYS A 131 12.89 -3.25 -16.62
N GLN A 132 12.23 -4.41 -16.61
CA GLN A 132 12.82 -5.68 -17.04
C GLN A 132 13.28 -5.62 -18.50
N GLN A 133 12.45 -5.05 -19.39
CA GLN A 133 12.79 -4.88 -20.80
C GLN A 133 14.01 -3.97 -20.99
N VAL A 134 14.07 -2.84 -20.28
CA VAL A 134 15.22 -1.92 -20.35
C VAL A 134 16.48 -2.60 -19.83
N ILE A 135 16.43 -3.20 -18.64
CA ILE A 135 17.58 -3.84 -17.99
C ILE A 135 18.14 -5.00 -18.83
N THR A 136 17.27 -5.77 -19.49
CA THR A 136 17.70 -6.87 -20.38
C THR A 136 18.66 -6.39 -21.48
N ASN A 137 18.49 -5.15 -21.93
CA ASN A 137 19.29 -4.56 -23.01
C ASN A 137 20.47 -3.70 -22.50
N LEU A 138 20.68 -3.60 -21.19
CA LEU A 138 21.82 -2.86 -20.64
C LEU A 138 23.13 -3.65 -20.81
N PRO A 139 24.28 -2.96 -20.97
CA PRO A 139 25.59 -3.59 -20.82
C PRO A 139 25.74 -4.18 -19.39
N ASP A 140 26.60 -5.16 -19.24
CA ASP A 140 26.91 -5.66 -17.89
C ASP A 140 27.84 -4.67 -17.15
N VAL A 141 27.94 -4.84 -15.83
CA VAL A 141 28.66 -3.90 -14.95
C VAL A 141 30.12 -3.67 -15.39
N ASP A 142 30.79 -4.69 -15.92
CA ASP A 142 32.19 -4.62 -16.37
C ASP A 142 32.39 -3.80 -17.67
N GLU A 143 31.30 -3.52 -18.38
CA GLU A 143 31.28 -2.75 -19.64
C GLU A 143 30.83 -1.30 -19.43
N ALA A 144 30.38 -0.96 -18.21
CA ALA A 144 29.90 0.36 -17.86
C ALA A 144 30.99 1.21 -17.18
N PRO A 145 31.05 2.53 -17.42
CA PRO A 145 31.95 3.41 -16.69
C PRO A 145 31.66 3.37 -15.19
N ASN A 146 32.66 3.51 -14.34
CA ASN A 146 32.51 3.43 -12.88
C ASN A 146 31.57 4.54 -12.37
N PHE A 147 30.63 4.24 -11.47
CA PHE A 147 29.70 5.24 -10.93
C PHE A 147 30.41 6.43 -10.29
N ARG A 148 31.56 6.20 -9.64
CA ARG A 148 32.34 7.25 -8.98
C ARG A 148 32.98 8.23 -9.96
N GLU A 149 33.23 7.81 -11.20
CA GLU A 149 33.79 8.67 -12.25
C GLU A 149 32.76 9.64 -12.82
N ARG A 150 31.46 9.48 -12.54
CA ARG A 150 30.40 10.37 -13.04
C ARG A 150 30.16 11.64 -12.22
N PHE A 151 30.75 11.72 -11.03
CA PHE A 151 30.56 12.84 -10.09
C PHE A 151 31.87 13.58 -9.73
N LEU A 152 32.94 13.27 -10.46
CA LEU A 152 34.22 13.98 -10.43
C LEU A 152 34.35 14.83 -11.69
#